data_AF-A0A839THZ6-F1
#
_entry.id   AF-A0A839THZ6-F1
#
_cell.length_a   1.000
_cell.length_b   1.000
_cell.length_c   1.000
_cell.angle_alpha   90.00
_cell.angle_beta   90.00
_cell.angle_gamma   90.00
#
_symmetry.space_group_name_H-M   'P 1'
#
loop_
_entity.id
_entity.type
_entity.pdbx_description
1 polymer ?
#
loop_
_entity_poly.entity_id
_entity_poly.type
_entity_poly.pdbx_seq_one_letter_code
_entity_poly.pdbx_strand_id
1 'polypeptide(L)'
;MVTRKYRILYACSMIAGLILLFLGLALWIPRTTRSDTPDTYYILWYCLKLLLPTAGLLLMVTGSFVYSAYKDLYREIRELKDHLRSLEKKVSG
;
A
#
# COMPACT_ATOMS: atom_id res chain seq x y z
N MET A 1 -10.87 -17.80 2.79
CA MET A 1 -10.70 -17.14 1.47
C MET A 1 -10.48 -15.62 1.60
N VAL A 2 -11.27 -14.91 2.41
CA VAL A 2 -11.22 -13.44 2.53
C VAL A 2 -9.85 -12.93 3.02
N THR A 3 -9.30 -13.52 4.08
CA THR A 3 -7.94 -13.21 4.60
C THR A 3 -6.81 -13.35 3.57
N ARG A 4 -6.92 -14.28 2.61
CA ARG A 4 -5.92 -14.49 1.56
C ARG A 4 -5.94 -13.34 0.54
N LYS A 5 -7.13 -12.81 0.21
CA LYS A 5 -7.29 -11.67 -0.71
C LYS A 5 -6.64 -10.40 -0.16
N TYR A 6 -6.86 -10.09 1.12
CA TYR A 6 -6.25 -8.92 1.78
C TYR A 6 -4.74 -9.03 1.92
N ARG A 7 -4.22 -10.25 2.15
CA ARG A 7 -2.77 -10.49 2.15
C ARG A 7 -2.13 -10.27 0.78
N ILE A 8 -2.83 -10.65 -0.29
CA ILE A 8 -2.38 -10.41 -1.68
C ILE A 8 -2.43 -8.90 -1.98
N LEU A 9 -3.51 -8.20 -1.63
CA LEU A 9 -3.61 -6.74 -1.77
C LEU A 9 -2.50 -5.99 -1.04
N TYR A 10 -2.19 -6.40 0.19
CA TYR A 10 -1.05 -5.87 0.94
C TYR A 10 0.28 -6.12 0.23
N ALA A 11 0.53 -7.35 -0.24
CA ALA A 11 1.75 -7.66 -0.98
C ALA A 11 1.86 -6.86 -2.29
N CYS A 12 0.76 -6.75 -3.05
CA CYS A 12 0.71 -5.96 -4.27
C CYS A 12 0.96 -4.47 -4.02
N SER A 13 0.35 -3.88 -2.98
CA SER A 13 0.59 -2.48 -2.61
C SER A 13 2.03 -2.24 -2.15
N MET A 14 2.62 -3.17 -1.40
CA MET A 14 4.04 -3.06 -1.02
C MET A 14 4.97 -3.15 -2.23
N ILE A 15 4.74 -4.12 -3.13
CA ILE A 15 5.56 -4.30 -4.34
C ILE A 15 5.42 -3.09 -5.28
N ALA A 16 4.19 -2.64 -5.53
CA ALA A 16 3.93 -1.49 -6.39
C ALA A 16 4.55 -0.21 -5.80
N GLY A 17 4.44 -0.01 -4.49
CA GLY A 17 5.06 1.12 -3.80
C GLY A 17 6.59 1.12 -3.89
N LEU A 18 7.21 -0.05 -3.72
CA LEU A 18 8.65 -0.23 -3.93
C LEU A 18 9.07 0.08 -5.36
N ILE A 19 8.33 -0.42 -6.36
CA ILE A 19 8.61 -0.15 -7.77
C ILE A 19 8.57 1.35 -8.06
N LEU A 20 7.56 2.07 -7.55
CA LEU A 20 7.44 3.52 -7.70
C LEU A 20 8.58 4.29 -7.03
N LEU A 21 9.02 3.83 -5.84
CA LEU A 21 10.19 4.37 -5.15
C LEU A 21 11.47 4.19 -5.97
N PHE A 22 11.72 2.98 -6.49
CA PHE A 22 12.90 2.70 -7.31
C PHE A 22 12.87 3.48 -8.64
N LEU A 23 11.70 3.62 -9.27
CA LEU A 23 11.53 4.47 -10.46
C LEU A 23 11.87 5.93 -10.14
N GLY A 24 11.35 6.47 -9.04
CA GLY A 24 11.66 7.82 -8.58
C GLY A 24 13.16 8.04 -8.33
N LEU A 25 13.81 7.08 -7.67
CA LEU A 25 15.26 7.09 -7.42
C LEU A 25 16.08 6.94 -8.71
N ALA A 26 15.63 6.13 -9.67
CA ALA A 26 16.31 5.98 -10.95
C ALA A 26 16.32 7.30 -11.75
N LEU A 27 15.30 8.15 -11.59
CA LEU A 27 15.25 9.47 -12.21
C LEU A 27 16.26 10.47 -11.62
N TRP A 28 16.85 10.17 -10.46
CA TRP A 28 17.93 10.97 -9.87
C TRP A 28 19.28 10.76 -10.53
N ILE A 29 19.46 9.68 -11.31
CA ILE A 29 20.69 9.44 -12.05
C ILE A 29 20.86 10.57 -13.08
N PRO A 30 21.98 11.31 -13.04
CA PRO A 30 22.21 12.42 -13.97
C PRO A 30 22.25 11.89 -15.40
N ARG A 31 21.38 12.44 -16.26
CA ARG A 31 21.37 12.16 -17.69
C ARG A 31 21.92 13.35 -18.44
N THR A 32 22.78 13.08 -19.41
CA THR A 32 23.19 14.08 -20.39
C THR A 32 21.98 14.40 -21.26
N THR A 33 21.54 15.66 -21.22
CA THR A 33 20.47 16.17 -22.07
C THR A 33 21.11 17.06 -23.15
N ARG A 34 20.64 16.95 -24.39
CA ARG A 34 21.08 17.86 -25.47
C ARG A 34 20.60 19.28 -25.18
N SER A 35 21.34 20.27 -25.64
CA SER A 35 20.99 21.70 -25.51
C SER A 35 19.61 22.05 -26.06
N ASP A 36 19.10 21.27 -27.02
CA ASP A 36 17.81 21.52 -27.68
C ASP A 36 16.61 20.94 -26.91
N THR A 37 16.81 20.47 -25.67
CA THR A 37 15.71 19.94 -24.87
C THR A 37 14.82 21.08 -24.33
N PRO A 38 13.50 21.03 -24.54
CA PRO A 38 12.60 22.08 -24.11
C PRO A 38 12.48 22.16 -22.60
N ASP A 39 12.33 23.36 -22.04
CA ASP A 39 12.22 23.62 -20.59
C ASP A 39 11.12 22.79 -19.91
N THR A 40 10.01 22.54 -20.61
CA THR A 40 8.91 21.69 -20.15
C THR A 40 9.37 20.28 -19.78
N TYR A 41 10.39 19.74 -20.46
CA TYR A 41 10.97 18.43 -20.15
C TYR A 41 11.62 18.43 -18.77
N TYR A 42 12.35 19.49 -18.40
CA TYR A 42 12.99 19.61 -17.10
C TYR A 42 11.98 19.75 -15.97
N ILE A 43 10.91 20.53 -16.18
CA ILE A 43 9.81 20.67 -15.21
C ILE A 43 9.12 19.32 -14.99
N LEU A 44 8.76 18.63 -16.07
CA LEU A 44 8.13 17.32 -15.99
C LEU A 44 9.03 16.32 -15.25
N TRP A 45 10.33 16.31 -15.57
CA TRP A 45 11.32 15.45 -14.92
C TRP A 45 11.43 15.72 -13.42
N TYR A 46 11.45 16.99 -13.03
CA TYR A 46 11.51 17.39 -11.62
C TYR A 46 10.23 17.01 -10.86
N CYS A 47 9.07 17.18 -11.49
CA CYS A 47 7.79 16.74 -10.94
C CYS A 47 7.77 15.21 -10.74
N LEU A 48 8.20 14.44 -11.73
CA LEU A 48 8.27 12.97 -11.67
C LEU A 48 9.21 12.48 -10.56
N LYS A 49 10.36 13.15 -10.35
CA LYS A 49 11.32 12.83 -9.28
C LYS A 49 10.71 12.89 -7.89
N LEU A 50 9.75 13.77 -7.65
CA LEU A 50 9.08 13.92 -6.36
C LEU A 50 7.81 13.08 -6.29
N LEU A 51 6.99 13.12 -7.35
CA LEU A 51 5.67 12.51 -7.35
C LEU A 51 5.72 10.99 -7.28
N LEU A 52 6.66 10.34 -7.97
CA LEU A 52 6.81 8.87 -7.97
C LEU A 52 7.18 8.32 -6.59
N PRO A 53 8.24 8.80 -5.90
CA PRO A 53 8.54 8.35 -4.54
C PRO A 53 7.41 8.64 -3.56
N THR A 54 6.79 9.83 -3.61
CA THR A 54 5.71 10.18 -2.69
C THR A 54 4.49 9.31 -2.89
N ALA A 55 4.11 9.02 -4.13
CA ALA A 55 3.00 8.12 -4.44
C ALA A 55 3.30 6.69 -3.98
N GLY A 56 4.55 6.22 -4.17
CA GLY A 56 4.99 4.91 -3.69
C GLY A 56 4.87 4.78 -2.17
N LEU A 57 5.36 5.77 -1.41
CA LEU A 57 5.23 5.82 0.05
C LEU A 57 3.77 5.85 0.50
N LEU A 58 2.94 6.71 -0.08
CA LEU A 58 1.51 6.80 0.25
C LEU A 58 0.79 5.48 0.00
N LEU A 59 1.12 4.78 -1.09
CA LEU A 59 0.56 3.48 -1.41
C LEU A 59 0.93 2.43 -0.36
N MET A 60 2.19 2.39 0.09
CA MET A 60 2.66 1.47 1.14
C MET A 60 2.01 1.77 2.49
N VAL A 61 1.88 3.04 2.86
CA VAL A 61 1.23 3.46 4.11
C VAL A 61 -0.25 3.08 4.09
N THR A 62 -0.96 3.40 3.00
CA THR A 62 -2.38 3.08 2.86
C THR A 62 -2.60 1.57 2.85
N GLY A 63 -1.78 0.82 2.11
CA GLY A 63 -1.83 -0.65 2.09
C GLY A 63 -1.61 -1.27 3.47
N SER A 64 -0.67 -0.73 4.24
CA SER A 64 -0.40 -1.16 5.62
C SER A 64 -1.56 -0.85 6.56
N PHE A 65 -2.11 0.37 6.48
CA PHE A 65 -3.24 0.80 7.30
C PHE A 65 -4.47 -0.07 7.05
N VAL A 66 -4.83 -0.29 5.78
CA VAL A 66 -5.97 -1.14 5.40
C VAL A 66 -5.77 -2.58 5.87
N TYR A 67 -4.55 -3.11 5.75
CA TYR A 67 -4.25 -4.46 6.22
C TYR A 67 -4.35 -4.60 7.75
N SER A 68 -3.88 -3.60 8.50
CA SER A 68 -4.00 -3.57 9.96
C SER A 68 -5.47 -3.49 10.39
N ALA A 69 -6.22 -2.53 9.86
CA ALA A 69 -7.63 -2.35 10.16
C ALA A 69 -8.43 -3.63 9.87
N TYR A 70 -8.16 -4.29 8.75
CA TYR A 70 -8.80 -5.57 8.43
C TYR A 70 -8.45 -6.68 9.43
N LYS A 71 -7.20 -6.74 9.89
CA LYS A 71 -6.76 -7.74 10.87
C LYS A 71 -7.44 -7.53 12.22
N ASP A 72 -7.56 -6.29 12.66
CA ASP A 72 -8.21 -5.92 13.91
C ASP A 72 -9.71 -6.24 13.85
N LEU A 73 -10.38 -5.83 12.77
CA LEU A 73 -11.80 -6.15 12.55
C LEU A 73 -12.07 -7.66 12.51
N TYR A 74 -11.20 -8.43 11.84
CA TYR A 74 -11.33 -9.88 11.78
C TYR A 74 -11.16 -10.54 13.15
N ARG A 75 -10.30 -9.97 14.00
CA ARG A 75 -10.10 -10.45 15.37
C ARG A 75 -11.34 -10.19 16.22
N GLU A 76 -11.88 -8.98 16.18
CA GLU A 76 -13.11 -8.62 16.91
C GLU A 76 -14.30 -9.50 16.51
N ILE A 77 -14.49 -9.73 15.20
CA ILE A 77 -15.57 -10.61 14.70
C ILE A 77 -15.39 -12.04 15.23
N ARG A 78 -14.15 -12.52 15.31
CA ARG A 78 -13.87 -13.87 15.81
C ARG A 78 -14.16 -13.98 17.30
N GLU A 79 -13.70 -13.01 18.09
CA GLU A 79 -13.97 -12.96 19.53
C GLU A 79 -15.47 -12.86 19.80
N LEU A 80 -16.20 -12.01 19.07
CA LEU A 80 -17.65 -11.90 19.18
C LEU A 80 -18.37 -13.22 18.84
N LYS A 81 -17.92 -13.92 17.80
CA LYS A 81 -18.47 -15.23 17.40
C LYS A 81 -18.22 -16.29 18.47
N ASP A 82 -17.05 -16.30 19.10
CA ASP A 82 -16.72 -17.23 20.17
C ASP A 82 -17.55 -16.93 21.43
N HIS A 83 -17.77 -15.65 21.76
CA HIS A 83 -18.67 -15.26 22.84
C HIS A 83 -20.11 -15.69 22.60
N LEU A 84 -20.66 -15.45 21.41
CA LEU A 84 -22.02 -15.89 21.05
C LEU A 84 -22.17 -17.41 21.19
N ARG A 85 -21.18 -18.18 20.73
CA ARG A 85 -21.19 -19.64 20.84
C ARG A 85 -21.11 -20.13 22.28
N SER A 86 -20.40 -19.40 23.15
CA SER A 86 -20.35 -19.68 24.58
C SER A 86 -21.69 -19.39 25.26
N LEU A 87 -22.35 -18.28 24.90
CA LEU A 87 -23.68 -17.92 25.37
C LEU A 87 -24.74 -18.93 24.91
N GLU A 88 -24.72 -19.33 23.63
CA GLU A 88 -25.62 -20.35 23.08
C GLU A 88 -25.51 -21.66 23.87
N LYS A 89 -24.28 -22.13 24.14
CA LYS A 89 -24.04 -23.32 24.99
C LYS A 89 -24.58 -23.20 26.41
N LYS A 90 -24.60 -22.00 26.99
CA LYS A 90 -25.13 -21.75 28.34
C LYS A 90 -26.66 -21.64 28.38
N VAL A 91 -27.29 -21.33 27.24
CA VAL A 91 -28.75 -21.20 27.13
C VAL A 91 -29.40 -22.51 26.68
N SER A 92 -28.70 -23.32 25.88
CA SER A 92 -29.19 -24.61 25.38
C SER A 92 -28.86 -25.81 26.26
N GLY A 93 -28.19 -25.61 27.40
CA GLY A 93 -27.94 -26.63 28.44
C GLY A 93 -28.62 -26.24 29.74
#